data_AF-H8GY20-F1
#
_entry.id   AF-H8GY20-F1
#
_cell.length_a   1.000
_cell.length_b   1.000
_cell.length_c   1.000
_cell.angle_alpha   90.00
_cell.angle_beta   90.00
_cell.angle_gamma   90.00
#
_symmetry.space_group_name_H-M   'P 1'
#
loop_
_entity.id
_entity.type
_entity.pdbx_description
1 polymer ?
#
loop_
_entity_poly.entity_id
_entity_poly.type
_entity_poly.pdbx_seq_one_letter_code
_entity_poly.pdbx_strand_id
1 'polypeptide(L)'
;MNYAATLAVVVVLAFWFPISVRLAAQFGVPEAWAASVVGALLTFVAAAYLVRFQVRRHSLTLERLAAARAQVAADPANPRAYFVHGEHLGSILLRLDRRREAAEVIDRYARLGGAREAEIVALREALSLAERRQRQAQRREA
;
A
#
# COMPACT_ATOMS: atom_id res chain seq x y z
N MET A 1 -1.20 6.40 7.85
CA MET A 1 0.03 7.15 8.17
C MET A 1 -0.14 7.68 9.58
N ASN A 2 0.84 7.47 10.45
CA ASN A 2 0.75 7.95 11.81
C ASN A 2 1.31 9.38 11.84
N TYR A 3 0.43 10.39 11.84
CA TYR A 3 0.81 11.81 11.81
C TYR A 3 1.80 12.17 12.94
N ALA A 4 1.72 11.45 14.06
CA ALA A 4 2.67 11.56 15.17
C ALA A 4 4.12 11.21 14.78
N ALA A 5 4.32 10.20 13.92
CA ALA A 5 5.66 9.78 13.52
C ALA A 5 6.33 10.80 12.60
N THR A 6 5.58 11.37 11.65
CA THR A 6 6.08 12.47 10.80
C THR A 6 6.38 13.72 11.62
N LEU A 7 5.54 14.05 12.61
CA LEU A 7 5.75 15.22 13.46
C LEU A 7 6.98 15.04 14.36
N ALA A 8 7.18 13.84 14.91
CA ALA A 8 8.36 13.52 15.71
C ALA A 8 9.66 13.66 14.89
N VAL A 9 9.68 13.18 13.65
CA VAL A 9 10.85 13.33 12.75
C VAL A 9 11.12 14.81 12.47
N VAL A 10 10.10 15.61 12.17
CA VAL A 10 10.25 17.05 11.93
C VAL A 10 10.76 17.79 13.17
N VAL A 11 10.24 17.47 14.35
CA VAL A 11 10.67 18.07 15.62
C VAL A 11 12.12 17.71 15.94
N VAL A 12 12.50 16.45 15.80
CA VAL A 12 13.89 16.00 16.03
C VAL A 12 14.84 16.71 15.08
N LEU A 13 14.49 16.83 13.80
CA LEU A 13 15.31 17.53 12.81
C LEU A 13 15.41 19.03 13.06
N ALA A 14 14.31 19.70 13.39
CA ALA A 14 14.30 21.12 13.71
C ALA A 14 15.19 21.43 14.92
N PHE A 15 15.30 20.50 15.86
CA PHE A 15 16.14 20.65 17.05
C PHE A 15 17.62 20.29 16.77
N TRP A 16 17.89 19.21 16.04
CA TRP A 16 19.25 18.73 15.81
C TRP A 16 20.00 19.52 14.73
N PHE A 17 19.31 20.01 13.71
CA PHE A 17 19.93 20.74 12.59
C PHE A 17 20.75 21.98 13.02
N PRO A 18 20.23 22.92 13.83
CA PRO A 18 21.01 24.08 14.26
C PRO A 18 22.18 23.70 15.16
N ILE A 19 22.06 22.61 15.93
CA ILE A 19 23.13 22.10 16.80
C ILE A 19 24.27 21.51 15.95
N SER A 20 23.94 20.70 14.93
CA SER A 20 24.94 20.11 14.03
C SER A 20 25.68 21.18 13.22
N VAL A 21 25.00 22.23 12.77
CA VAL A 21 25.63 23.35 12.04
C VAL A 21 26.61 24.11 12.95
N ARG A 22 26.22 24.39 14.20
CA ARG A 22 27.08 25.08 15.16
C ARG A 22 28.33 24.26 15.54
N LEU A 23 28.16 22.95 15.73
CA LEU A 23 29.29 22.04 15.99
C LEU A 23 30.24 21.97 14.78
N ALA A 24 29.71 21.81 13.57
CA ALA A 24 30.53 21.75 12.36
C ALA A 24 31.35 23.04 12.12
N ALA A 25 30.76 24.20 12.40
CA ALA A 25 31.44 25.49 12.33
C ALA A 25 32.61 25.61 13.33
N GLN A 26 32.48 25.03 14.53
CA GLN A 26 33.57 25.01 15.52
C GLN A 26 34.76 24.14 15.10
N PHE A 27 34.54 23.13 14.25
CA PHE A 27 35.61 22.27 13.72
C PHE A 27 36.20 22.77 12.40
N GLY A 28 35.84 23.97 11.93
CA GLY A 28 36.37 24.56 10.69
C GLY A 28 35.90 23.84 9.41
N VAL A 29 34.84 23.04 9.50
CA VAL A 29 34.27 22.33 8.36
C VAL A 29 33.51 23.33 7.49
N PRO A 30 33.78 23.43 6.18
CA PRO A 30 33.03 24.32 5.31
C PRO A 30 31.54 23.99 5.37
N GLU A 31 30.69 25.01 5.46
CA GLU A 31 29.24 24.89 5.64
C GLU A 31 28.60 23.97 4.58
N ALA A 32 29.16 23.97 3.37
CA ALA A 32 28.79 23.09 2.27
C ALA A 32 28.96 21.59 2.58
N TRP A 33 30.01 21.20 3.32
CA TRP A 33 30.24 19.81 3.71
C TRP A 33 29.24 19.37 4.78
N ALA A 34 28.99 20.24 5.77
CA ALA A 34 27.97 19.98 6.79
C ALA A 34 26.58 19.83 6.18
N ALA A 35 26.19 20.74 5.29
CA ALA A 35 24.93 20.68 4.55
C ALA A 35 24.83 19.40 3.69
N SER A 36 25.92 19.00 3.04
CA SER A 36 25.96 17.78 2.21
C SER A 36 25.80 16.51 3.05
N VAL A 37 26.48 16.42 4.19
CA VAL A 37 26.37 15.25 5.11
C VAL A 37 24.96 15.17 5.69
N VAL A 38 24.39 16.29 6.12
CA VAL A 38 23.01 16.32 6.64
C VAL A 38 22.00 15.97 5.55
N GLY A 39 22.17 16.50 4.34
CA GLY A 39 21.33 16.16 3.18
C GLY A 39 21.39 14.68 2.82
N ALA A 40 22.59 14.10 2.83
CA ALA A 40 22.78 12.66 2.60
C ALA A 40 22.09 11.82 3.70
N LEU A 41 22.24 12.22 4.97
CA LEU A 41 21.64 11.52 6.10
C LEU A 41 20.10 11.58 6.06
N LEU A 42 19.54 12.75 5.75
CA LEU A 42 18.10 12.95 5.56
C LEU A 42 17.55 12.09 4.43
N THR A 43 18.23 12.09 3.29
CA THR A 43 17.83 11.30 2.11
C THR A 43 17.85 9.81 2.46
N PHE A 44 18.88 9.35 3.16
CA PHE A 44 19.00 7.96 3.60
C PHE A 44 17.86 7.57 4.56
N VAL A 45 17.58 8.38 5.58
CA VAL A 45 16.50 8.13 6.54
C VAL A 45 15.14 8.12 5.85
N ALA A 46 14.90 9.07 4.94
CA ALA A 46 13.66 9.12 4.16
C ALA A 46 13.48 7.87 3.29
N ALA A 47 14.54 7.45 2.59
CA ALA A 47 14.52 6.23 1.78
C ALA A 47 14.23 4.99 2.64
N ALA A 48 14.93 4.82 3.76
CA ALA A 48 14.73 3.70 4.68
C ALA A 48 13.30 3.68 5.24
N TYR A 49 12.75 4.85 5.59
CA TYR A 49 11.38 4.97 6.07
C TYR A 49 10.35 4.61 4.99
N LEU A 50 10.52 5.11 3.77
CA LEU A 50 9.63 4.82 2.64
C LEU A 50 9.62 3.32 2.31
N VAL A 51 10.80 2.69 2.27
CA VAL A 51 10.92 1.24 2.04
C VAL A 51 10.19 0.47 3.14
N ARG A 52 10.46 0.79 4.41
CA ARG A 52 9.80 0.10 5.55
C ARG A 52 8.29 0.30 5.55
N PHE A 53 7.82 1.49 5.17
CA PHE A 53 6.40 1.78 5.04
C PHE A 53 5.76 0.97 3.91
N GLN A 54 6.40 0.92 2.74
CA GLN A 54 5.91 0.17 1.59
C GLN A 54 5.84 -1.33 1.89
N VAL A 55 6.88 -1.89 2.52
CA VAL A 55 6.91 -3.30 2.94
C VAL A 55 5.79 -3.58 3.94
N ARG A 56 5.64 -2.78 5.00
CA ARG A 56 4.57 -2.98 5.99
C ARG A 56 3.18 -2.91 5.36
N ARG A 57 2.95 -1.96 4.46
CA ARG A 57 1.67 -1.83 3.75
C ARG A 57 1.39 -3.07 2.90
N HIS A 58 2.41 -3.57 2.21
CA HIS A 58 2.28 -4.79 1.40
C HIS A 58 2.00 -6.02 2.27
N SER A 59 2.75 -6.21 3.36
CA SER A 59 2.53 -7.29 4.33
C SER A 59 1.11 -7.29 4.89
N LEU A 60 0.59 -6.13 5.32
CA LEU A 60 -0.79 -6.02 5.81
C LEU A 60 -1.83 -6.39 4.75
N THR A 61 -1.55 -6.10 3.47
CA THR A 61 -2.45 -6.46 2.37
C THR A 61 -2.44 -7.97 2.15
N LEU A 62 -1.27 -8.61 2.26
CA LEU A 62 -1.13 -10.06 2.16
C LEU A 62 -1.76 -10.79 3.35
N GLU A 63 -1.64 -10.27 4.57
CA GLU A 63 -2.30 -10.82 5.76
C GLU A 63 -3.82 -10.79 5.60
N ARG A 64 -4.38 -9.67 5.12
CA ARG A 64 -5.82 -9.56 4.83
C ARG A 64 -6.26 -10.53 3.73
N LEU A 65 -5.45 -10.70 2.68
CA LEU A 65 -5.73 -11.68 1.64
C LEU A 65 -5.75 -13.11 2.23
N ALA A 66 -4.78 -13.45 3.07
CA ALA A 66 -4.71 -14.76 3.71
C ALA A 66 -5.92 -15.01 4.62
N ALA A 67 -6.29 -14.03 5.44
CA ALA A 67 -7.49 -14.11 6.28
C ALA A 67 -8.77 -14.28 5.45
N ALA A 68 -8.93 -13.51 4.38
CA ALA A 68 -10.08 -13.62 3.48
C ALA A 68 -10.17 -14.97 2.79
N ARG A 69 -9.03 -15.53 2.37
CA ARG A 69 -8.99 -16.89 1.81
C ARG A 69 -9.36 -17.95 2.82
N ALA A 70 -8.84 -17.84 4.04
CA ALA A 70 -9.17 -18.78 5.12
C ALA A 70 -10.67 -18.74 5.44
N GLN A 71 -11.26 -17.54 5.49
CA GLN A 71 -12.69 -17.35 5.75
C GLN A 71 -13.56 -17.94 4.63
N VAL A 72 -13.25 -17.68 3.36
CA VAL A 72 -13.96 -18.27 2.22
C VAL A 72 -13.77 -19.79 2.16
N ALA A 73 -12.60 -20.30 2.53
CA ALA A 73 -12.36 -21.74 2.57
C ALA A 73 -13.18 -22.44 3.68
N ALA A 74 -13.39 -21.76 4.81
CA ALA A 74 -14.20 -22.28 5.90
C ALA A 74 -15.70 -22.34 5.57
N ASP A 75 -16.22 -21.35 4.83
CA ASP A 75 -17.64 -21.29 4.46
C ASP A 75 -17.83 -20.74 3.02
N PRO A 76 -17.61 -21.58 1.98
CA PRO A 76 -17.57 -21.13 0.60
C PRO A 76 -18.95 -20.76 0.02
N ALA A 77 -20.03 -21.25 0.63
CA ALA A 77 -21.41 -21.03 0.19
C ALA A 77 -22.02 -19.75 0.77
N ASN A 78 -21.38 -19.16 1.78
CA ASN A 78 -21.88 -17.97 2.44
C ASN A 78 -21.35 -16.69 1.78
N PRO A 79 -22.22 -15.83 1.21
CA PRO A 79 -21.80 -14.56 0.60
C PRO A 79 -21.00 -13.66 1.55
N ARG A 80 -21.32 -13.69 2.85
CA ARG A 80 -20.62 -12.86 3.85
C ARG A 80 -19.17 -13.31 4.08
N ALA A 81 -18.86 -14.57 3.80
CA ALA A 81 -17.50 -15.09 3.94
C ALA A 81 -16.51 -14.44 2.95
N TYR A 82 -17.02 -13.86 1.85
CA TYR A 82 -16.21 -13.15 0.85
C TYR A 82 -15.81 -11.74 1.28
N PHE A 83 -16.30 -11.26 2.43
CA PHE A 83 -15.97 -9.95 2.97
C PHE A 83 -15.17 -10.06 4.27
N VAL A 84 -14.04 -9.34 4.32
CA VAL A 84 -13.19 -9.21 5.50
C VAL A 84 -13.01 -7.73 5.82
N HIS A 85 -13.38 -7.33 7.04
CA HIS A 85 -13.38 -5.92 7.46
C HIS A 85 -14.14 -4.97 6.51
N GLY A 86 -15.22 -5.45 5.91
CA GLY A 86 -16.01 -4.69 4.93
C GLY A 86 -15.41 -4.61 3.53
N GLU A 87 -14.32 -5.34 3.26
CA GLU A 87 -13.65 -5.39 1.97
C GLU A 87 -13.84 -6.76 1.31
N HIS A 88 -14.26 -6.78 0.03
CA HIS A 88 -14.47 -8.02 -0.72
C HIS A 88 -13.14 -8.66 -1.15
N LEU A 89 -13.02 -9.99 -1.08
CA LEU A 89 -11.82 -10.72 -1.50
C LEU A 89 -11.39 -10.37 -2.94
N GLY A 90 -12.35 -10.21 -3.85
CA GLY A 90 -12.10 -9.80 -5.23
C GLY A 90 -11.44 -8.42 -5.34
N SER A 91 -11.79 -7.45 -4.49
CA SER A 91 -11.18 -6.11 -4.55
C SER A 91 -9.74 -6.13 -4.01
N ILE A 92 -9.47 -6.95 -2.99
CA ILE A 92 -8.10 -7.19 -2.49
C ILE A 92 -7.24 -7.80 -3.60
N LEU A 93 -7.76 -8.80 -4.31
CA LEU A 93 -7.07 -9.45 -5.44
C LEU A 93 -6.79 -8.47 -6.58
N LEU A 94 -7.74 -7.59 -6.93
CA LEU A 94 -7.55 -6.55 -7.94
C LEU A 94 -6.44 -5.55 -7.57
N ARG A 95 -6.32 -5.18 -6.29
CA ARG A 95 -5.23 -4.30 -5.82
C ARG A 95 -3.85 -4.94 -5.91
N LEU A 96 -3.79 -6.26 -5.82
CA LEU A 96 -2.58 -7.06 -5.97
C LEU A 96 -2.32 -7.50 -7.43
N ASP A 97 -3.07 -6.94 -8.38
CA ASP A 97 -3.02 -7.26 -9.81
C ASP A 97 -3.31 -8.74 -10.15
N ARG A 98 -3.94 -9.49 -9.22
CA ARG A 98 -4.33 -10.90 -9.39
C ARG A 98 -5.70 -11.04 -10.05
N ARG A 99 -5.81 -10.54 -11.27
CA ARG A 99 -7.10 -10.35 -11.97
C ARG A 99 -7.82 -11.63 -12.33
N ARG A 100 -7.09 -12.65 -12.78
CA ARG A 100 -7.67 -13.96 -13.13
C ARG A 100 -8.38 -14.57 -11.92
N GLU A 101 -7.70 -14.56 -10.79
CA GLU A 101 -8.27 -15.04 -9.52
C GLU A 101 -9.41 -14.14 -9.03
N ALA A 102 -9.29 -12.82 -9.19
CA ALA A 102 -10.37 -11.90 -8.86
C ALA A 102 -11.64 -12.20 -9.67
N ALA A 103 -11.50 -12.46 -10.98
CA ALA A 103 -12.62 -12.82 -11.85
C ALA A 103 -13.28 -14.12 -11.39
N GLU A 104 -12.50 -15.17 -11.12
CA GLU A 104 -13.02 -16.45 -10.62
C GLU A 104 -13.78 -16.31 -9.29
N VAL A 105 -13.25 -15.49 -8.37
CA VAL A 105 -13.89 -15.23 -7.08
C VAL A 105 -15.18 -14.42 -7.25
N ILE A 106 -15.19 -13.40 -8.11
CA ILE A 106 -16.37 -12.58 -8.39
C ILE A 106 -17.46 -13.41 -9.07
N ASP A 107 -17.10 -14.27 -10.03
CA ASP A 107 -18.06 -15.15 -10.70
C ASP A 107 -18.62 -16.21 -9.75
N ARG A 108 -17.81 -16.75 -8.85
CA ARG A 108 -18.29 -17.65 -7.79
C ARG A 108 -19.25 -16.93 -6.86
N TYR A 109 -18.90 -15.72 -6.41
CA TYR A 109 -19.75 -14.89 -5.55
C TYR A 109 -21.09 -14.57 -6.21
N ALA A 110 -21.09 -14.20 -7.50
CA ALA A 110 -22.31 -13.90 -8.25
C ALA A 110 -23.28 -15.08 -8.34
N ARG A 111 -22.77 -16.32 -8.27
CA ARG A 111 -23.61 -17.54 -8.28
C ARG A 111 -24.25 -17.85 -6.93
N LEU A 112 -23.86 -17.18 -5.84
CA LEU A 112 -24.28 -17.56 -4.48
C LEU A 112 -25.69 -17.07 -4.08
N GLY A 113 -26.47 -16.43 -4.95
CA GLY A 113 -27.89 -16.12 -4.75
C GLY A 113 -28.25 -15.17 -3.59
N GLY A 114 -27.32 -14.90 -2.67
CA GLY A 114 -27.46 -13.94 -1.56
C GLY A 114 -26.58 -12.70 -1.69
N ALA A 115 -25.91 -12.55 -2.83
CA ALA A 115 -25.12 -11.37 -3.18
C ALA A 115 -26.04 -10.25 -3.67
N ARG A 116 -25.81 -9.01 -3.24
CA ARG A 116 -26.57 -7.86 -3.75
C ARG A 116 -26.14 -7.56 -5.18
N GLU A 117 -27.10 -7.43 -6.10
CA GLU A 117 -26.83 -7.15 -7.53
C GLU A 117 -25.90 -5.93 -7.71
N ALA A 118 -26.14 -4.86 -6.94
CA ALA A 118 -25.33 -3.64 -6.96
C ALA A 118 -23.85 -3.89 -6.60
N GLU A 119 -23.56 -4.83 -5.70
CA GLU A 119 -22.19 -5.17 -5.32
C GLU A 119 -21.49 -5.96 -6.43
N ILE A 120 -22.21 -6.90 -7.06
CA ILE A 120 -21.69 -7.67 -8.20
C ILE A 120 -21.34 -6.74 -9.36
N VAL A 121 -22.23 -5.79 -9.67
CA VAL A 121 -21.99 -4.79 -10.72
C VAL A 121 -20.76 -3.95 -10.40
N ALA A 122 -20.64 -3.41 -9.18
CA ALA A 122 -19.48 -2.63 -8.77
C ALA A 122 -18.16 -3.42 -8.87
N LEU A 123 -18.17 -4.72 -8.50
CA LEU A 123 -17.01 -5.59 -8.61
C LEU A 123 -16.62 -5.87 -10.07
N ARG A 124 -17.60 -6.08 -10.95
CA ARG A 124 -17.38 -6.29 -12.39
C ARG A 124 -16.86 -5.02 -13.07
N GLU A 125 -17.39 -3.85 -12.70
CA GLU A 125 -16.88 -2.57 -13.16
C GLU A 125 -15.41 -2.37 -12.73
N ALA A 126 -15.09 -2.66 -11.47
CA ALA A 126 -13.72 -2.57 -10.97
C ALA A 126 -12.76 -3.49 -11.72
N LEU A 127 -13.19 -4.72 -12.05
CA LEU A 127 -12.43 -5.65 -12.89
C LEU A 127 -12.21 -5.09 -14.31
N SER A 128 -13.27 -4.59 -14.94
CA SER A 128 -13.18 -4.03 -16.30
C SER A 128 -12.25 -2.81 -16.39
N LEU A 129 -12.26 -1.95 -15.36
CA LEU A 129 -11.35 -0.81 -15.24
C LEU A 129 -9.90 -1.25 -15.09
N ALA A 130 -9.65 -2.29 -14.29
CA ALA A 130 -8.31 -2.86 -14.16
C ALA A 130 -7.82 -3.39 -15.51
N GLU A 131 -8.63 -4.18 -16.23
CA GLU A 131 -8.29 -4.71 -17.55
C GLU A 131 -7.93 -3.62 -18.56
N ARG A 132 -8.71 -2.55 -18.63
CA ARG A 132 -8.44 -1.40 -19.52
C ARG A 132 -7.07 -0.79 -19.26
N ARG A 133 -6.68 -0.61 -17.98
CA ARG A 133 -5.36 -0.05 -17.63
C ARG A 133 -4.21 -0.93 -18.11
N GLN A 134 -4.34 -2.26 -18.04
CA GLN A 134 -3.29 -3.16 -18.53
C GLN A 134 -3.20 -3.16 -20.05
N ARG A 135 -4.34 -3.15 -20.76
CA ARG A 135 -4.31 -3.02 -22.22
C ARG A 135 -3.62 -1.73 -22.65
N GLN A 136 -3.82 -0.64 -21.90
CA GLN A 136 -3.10 0.62 -22.13
C GLN A 136 -1.61 0.53 -21.80
N ALA A 137 -1.23 -0.14 -20.71
CA ALA A 137 0.17 -0.36 -20.37
C ALA A 137 0.89 -1.21 -21.44
N GLN A 138 0.29 -2.33 -21.85
CA GLN A 138 0.82 -3.21 -22.89
C GLN A 138 0.96 -2.50 -24.25
N ARG A 139 0.01 -1.61 -24.60
CA ARG A 139 0.09 -0.79 -25.82
C ARG A 139 1.16 0.30 -25.77
N ARG A 140 1.69 0.65 -24.60
CA ARG A 140 2.79 1.62 -24.46
C ARG A 140 4.16 0.95 -24.50
N GLU A 141 4.22 -0.36 -24.25
CA GLU A 141 5.44 -1.15 -24.25
C GLU A 141 5.73 -1.82 -25.60
N ALA A 142 4.78 -1.79 -26.53
CA ALA A 142 4.87 -2.30 -27.91
C ALA A 142 4.99 -1.14 -28.91
#